data_AF-A0A1V6C6Y3-F1
#
_entry.id   AF-A0A1V6C6Y3-F1
#
_cell.length_a   1.000
_cell.length_b   1.000
_cell.length_c   1.000
_cell.angle_alpha   90.00
_cell.angle_beta   90.00
_cell.angle_gamma   90.00
#
_symmetry.space_group_name_H-M   'P 1'
#
loop_
_entity.id
_entity.type
_entity.pdbx_description
1 polymer ?
#
loop_
_entity_poly.entity_id
_entity_poly.type
_entity_poly.pdbx_seq_one_letter_code
_entity_poly.pdbx_strand_id
1 'polypeptide(L)' 'MSLHDNLAQKAREKGKTASEFTKASQNHANATWVFLIIAGIVWYFWGWKWALMPIVLGLITVLQSISSTMIAQRLKNE' A
#
# COMPACT_ATOMS: atom_id res chain seq x y z
N MET A 1 -22.69 -4.78 -5.65
CA MET A 1 -21.39 -5.37 -5.29
C MET A 1 -20.35 -4.26 -5.22
N SER A 2 -19.64 -4.14 -4.09
CA SER A 2 -18.55 -3.16 -3.95
C SER A 2 -17.32 -3.62 -4.75
N LEU A 3 -16.49 -2.69 -5.22
CA LEU A 3 -15.23 -3.00 -5.92
C LEU A 3 -14.34 -3.97 -5.11
N HIS A 4 -14.40 -3.88 -3.78
CA HIS A 4 -13.65 -4.75 -2.88
C HIS A 4 -14.18 -6.19 -2.86
N ASP A 5 -15.49 -6.40 -3.05
CA ASP A 5 -16.07 -7.76 -3.14
C ASP A 5 -15.65 -8.45 -4.43
N ASN A 6 -15.66 -7.72 -5.55
CA ASN A 6 -15.15 -8.21 -6.82
C ASN A 6 -13.65 -8.56 -6.74
N LEU A 7 -12.86 -7.76 -6.03
CA LEU A 7 -11.44 -8.03 -5.83
C LEU A 7 -11.19 -9.23 -4.91
N ALA A 8 -11.98 -9.40 -3.85
CA ALA A 8 -11.90 -10.58 -2.97
C ALA A 8 -12.30 -11.87 -3.70
N GLN A 9 -13.35 -11.82 -4.52
CA GLN A 9 -13.77 -12.95 -5.35
C GLN A 9 -12.71 -13.31 -6.41
N LYS A 10 -12.15 -12.30 -7.10
CA LYS A 10 -11.07 -12.49 -8.07
C LYS A 10 -9.77 -12.99 -7.44
N ALA A 11 -9.50 -12.63 -6.18
CA ALA A 11 -8.39 -13.15 -5.41
C ALA A 11 -8.55 -14.65 -5.11
N ARG A 12 -9.77 -15.07 -4.73
CA ARG A 12 -10.11 -16.49 -4.55
C ARG A 12 -9.99 -17.28 -5.84
N GLU A 13 -10.47 -16.75 -6.97
CA GLU A 13 -10.32 -17.37 -8.29
C GLU A 13 -8.85 -17.56 -8.70
N LYS A 14 -7.95 -16.70 -8.21
CA LYS A 14 -6.49 -16.82 -8.42
C LYS A 14 -5.77 -17.66 -7.35
N GLY A 15 -6.49 -18.29 -6.43
CA GLY A 15 -5.90 -19.08 -5.33
C GLY A 15 -5.15 -18.25 -4.28
N LYS A 16 -5.30 -16.92 -4.29
CA LYS A 16 -4.64 -16.03 -3.32
C LYS A 16 -5.42 -15.96 -2.03
N THR A 17 -4.72 -16.08 -0.90
CA THR A 17 -5.33 -16.11 0.44
C THR A 17 -5.18 -14.77 1.17
N ALA A 18 -5.98 -14.54 2.22
CA ALA A 18 -5.93 -13.33 3.04
C ALA A 18 -4.52 -13.03 3.61
N SER A 19 -3.71 -14.06 3.85
CA SER A 19 -2.32 -13.95 4.28
C SER A 19 -1.44 -13.24 3.24
N GLU A 20 -1.63 -13.52 1.95
CA GLU A 20 -0.86 -12.87 0.88
C GLU A 20 -1.19 -11.38 0.74
N PHE A 21 -2.46 -10.99 0.91
CA PHE A 21 -2.87 -9.59 0.91
C PHE A 21 -2.37 -8.84 2.14
N THR A 22 -2.31 -9.52 3.28
CA THR A 22 -1.70 -8.97 4.50
C THR A 22 -0.19 -8.74 4.28
N LYS A 23 0.52 -9.69 3.68
CA LYS A 23 1.94 -9.56 3.37
C LYS A 23 2.19 -8.46 2.34
N ALA A 24 1.34 -8.32 1.32
CA ALA A 24 1.40 -7.21 0.36
C ALA A 24 1.21 -5.86 1.07
N SER A 25 0.22 -5.76 1.96
CA SER A 25 -0.01 -4.54 2.76
C SER A 25 1.22 -4.15 3.58
N GLN A 26 1.86 -5.12 4.24
CA GLN A 26 3.09 -4.89 5.01
C GLN A 26 4.26 -4.46 4.12
N ASN A 27 4.42 -5.06 2.94
CA ASN A 27 5.44 -4.62 1.96
C ASN A 27 5.20 -3.17 1.51
N HIS A 28 3.96 -2.80 1.24
CA HIS A 28 3.61 -1.41 0.89
C HIS A 28 3.85 -0.44 2.05
N ALA A 29 3.56 -0.86 3.29
CA ALA A 29 3.86 -0.06 4.48
C ALA A 29 5.38 0.14 4.65
N ASN A 30 6.20 -0.89 4.43
CA ASN A 30 7.65 -0.77 4.48
C ASN A 30 8.18 0.14 3.36
N ALA A 31 7.62 0.04 2.14
CA ALA A 31 7.94 0.94 1.04
C ALA A 31 7.60 2.40 1.37
N THR A 32 6.45 2.66 2.02
CA THR A 32 6.09 4.00 2.50
C THR A 32 7.17 4.58 3.41
N TRP A 33 7.66 3.80 4.38
CA TRP A 33 8.72 4.26 5.28
C TRP A 33 10.01 4.58 4.53
N VAL A 34 10.40 3.74 3.56
CA VAL A 34 11.56 4.01 2.69
C VAL A 34 11.38 5.31 1.91
N PHE A 35 10.22 5.54 1.29
CA PHE A 35 9.94 6.77 0.56
C PHE A 35 9.91 8.00 1.47
N LEU A 36 9.40 7.89 2.70
CA LEU A 36 9.44 8.96 3.68
C LEU A 36 10.87 9.33 4.10
N ILE A 37 11.74 8.33 4.31
CA ILE A 37 13.15 8.55 4.62
C ILE A 37 13.84 9.25 3.44
N ILE A 38 13.64 8.75 2.22
CA ILE A 38 14.20 9.37 1.00
C ILE A 38 13.68 10.81 0.85
N ALA A 39 12.39 11.05 1.08
CA ALA A 39 11.82 12.39 1.06
C ALA A 39 12.48 13.31 2.07
N GLY A 40 12.74 12.84 3.29
CA GLY A 40 13.47 13.59 4.31
C GLY A 40 14.90 13.93 3.89
N ILE A 41 15.62 12.97 3.29
CA ILE A 41 16.98 13.18 2.77
C ILE A 41 16.96 14.22 1.64
N VAL A 42 16.08 14.07 0.65
CA VAL A 42 15.96 15.01 -0.47
C VAL A 42 15.58 16.40 0.02
N TRP A 43 14.67 16.49 1.00
CA TRP A 43 14.29 17.77 1.60
C TRP A 43 15.48 18.45 2.28
N TYR A 44 16.28 17.70 3.04
CA TYR A 44 17.44 18.23 3.77
C TYR A 44 18.52 18.80 2.83
N PHE A 45 18.82 18.11 1.72
CA PHE A 45 19.90 18.51 0.81
C PHE A 45 19.47 19.43 -0.35
N TRP A 46 18.24 19.27 -0.86
CA TRP A 46 17.76 19.97 -2.07
C TRP A 46 16.54 20.87 -1.83
N GLY A 47 15.97 20.88 -0.62
CA GLY A 47 14.83 21.71 -0.26
C GLY A 47 13.48 21.15 -0.71
N TRP A 48 12.40 21.83 -0.29
CA TRP A 48 11.03 21.30 -0.33
C TRP A 48 10.49 21.02 -1.73
N LYS A 49 10.99 21.73 -2.76
CA LYS A 49 10.55 21.55 -4.16
C LYS A 49 10.89 20.15 -4.69
N TRP A 50 12.06 19.61 -4.35
CA TRP A 50 12.51 18.29 -4.81
C TRP A 50 11.96 17.15 -3.96
N ALA A 51 11.59 17.42 -2.70
CA ALA A 51 10.98 16.44 -1.80
C ALA A 51 9.54 16.05 -2.18
N LEU A 52 8.85 16.85 -3.00
CA LEU A 52 7.48 16.56 -3.43
C LEU A 52 7.35 15.24 -4.20
N MET A 53 8.33 14.91 -5.06
CA MET A 53 8.31 13.64 -5.82
C MET A 53 8.29 12.39 -4.92
N PRO A 54 9.24 12.20 -3.99
CA PRO A 54 9.21 11.04 -3.10
C PRO A 54 8.03 11.05 -2.13
N ILE A 55 7.53 12.22 -1.71
CA ILE A 55 6.31 12.33 -0.89
C ILE A 55 5.09 11.77 -1.62
N VAL A 56 4.89 12.13 -2.89
CA VAL A 56 3.76 11.64 -3.70
C VAL A 56 3.84 10.12 -3.88
N LEU A 57 5.03 9.57 -4.13
CA LEU A 57 5.22 8.12 -4.23
C LEU A 57 4.89 7.41 -2.90
N GLY A 58 5.30 7.97 -1.77
CA GLY A 58 4.95 7.45 -0.44
C GLY A 58 3.45 7.49 -0.16
N LEU A 59 2.72 8.52 -0.62
CA LEU A 59 1.26 8.57 -0.47
C LEU A 59 0.55 7.48 -1.29
N ILE A 60 1.04 7.18 -2.49
CA ILE A 60 0.48 6.11 -3.32
C ILE A 60 0.64 4.75 -2.64
N THR A 61 1.80 4.50 -2.01
CA THR A 61 2.05 3.23 -1.30
C THR A 61 1.20 3.09 -0.04
N VAL A 62 0.91 4.19 0.66
CA VAL A 62 -0.06 4.20 1.79
C VAL A 62 -1.45 3.78 1.31
N LEU A 63 -1.95 4.37 0.23
CA LEU A 63 -3.27 4.04 -0.30
C LEU A 63 -3.36 2.57 -0.76
N GLN A 64 -2.29 2.04 -1.36
CA GLN A 64 -2.20 0.61 -1.70
C GLN A 64 -2.16 -0.29 -0.46
N SER A 65 -1.45 0.11 0.60
CA SER A 65 -1.41 -0.63 1.86
C SER A 65 -2.79 -0.72 2.51
N ILE A 66 -3.51 0.42 2.62
CA ILE A 66 -4.87 0.46 3.19
C ILE A 66 -5.84 -0.43 2.37
N SER A 67 -5.79 -0.32 1.05
CA SER A 67 -6.63 -1.13 0.16
C SER A 67 -6.38 -2.63 0.33
N SER A 68 -5.10 -3.03 0.46
CA SER A 68 -4.70 -4.42 0.66
C SER A 68 -5.15 -4.97 2.02
N THR A 69 -5.04 -4.16 3.09
CA THR A 69 -5.52 -4.51 4.43
C THR A 69 -7.04 -4.71 4.46
N MET A 70 -7.80 -3.82 3.81
CA MET A 70 -9.26 -3.88 3.78
C MET A 70 -9.76 -5.14 3.05
N ILE A 71 -9.12 -5.51 1.93
CA ILE A 71 -9.42 -6.75 1.21
C ILE A 71 -9.09 -7.98 2.07
N ALA A 72 -7.95 -7.97 2.77
CA ALA A 72 -7.56 -9.05 3.67
C ALA A 72 -8.55 -9.24 4.83
N GLN A 73 -9.05 -8.14 5.41
CA GLN A 73 -10.05 -8.19 6.48
C GLN A 73 -11.39 -8.75 6.00
N ARG A 74 -11.85 -8.39 4.79
CA ARG A 74 -13.07 -8.99 4.21
C ARG A 74 -12.94 -10.48 3.98
N LEU A 75 -11.81 -10.93 3.42
CA LEU A 75 -11.55 -12.36 3.20
C LEU A 75 -11.43 -13.17 4.50
N LYS A 76 -11.12 -12.51 5.64
CA LYS A 76 -11.02 -13.15 6.96
C LYS A 76 -12.36 -13.24 7.69
N ASN A 77 -13.29 -12.31 7.41
CA ASN A 77 -14.58 -12.21 8.08
C ASN A 77 -15.74 -12.83 7.28
N GLU A 78 -15.46 -13.45 6.12
CA GLU A 78 -16.35 -14.40 5.43
C GLU A 78 -15.98 -15.84 5.79
#